data_AF-A0A352XLI6-F1
#
_entry.id   AF-A0A352XLI6-F1
#
_cell.length_a   1.000
_cell.length_b   1.000
_cell.length_c   1.000
_cell.angle_alpha   90.00
_cell.angle_beta   90.00
_cell.angle_gamma   90.00
#
_symmetry.space_group_name_H-M   'P 1'
#
loop_
_entity.id
_entity.type
_entity.pdbx_description
1 polymer ?
#
loop_
_entity_poly.entity_id
_entity_poly.type
_entity_poly.pdbx_seq_one_letter_code
_entity_poly.pdbx_strand_id
1 'polypeptide(L)'
;MLESMMRMWQVVIGLFFCGLGCCLAAEGDGAKFAYKAPVIGPGLFSDELGMMDKEREEYALNIANYVGNRIAESKGSAESLTQGRRLIALSLHLSPRNRKAVVMNYQLEKGILPQIVDGDYSAEVLARLLLTRGQLLLKQANEQDQLLGRCFVEVAAEMDPRNEDSVYASELLRLDNKKISWQLLTDVKIEGLTEEEKPNKKP
;
A
#
# COMPACT_ATOMS: atom_id res chain seq x y z
N MET A 1 69.47 6.87 -29.49
CA MET A 1 68.59 7.80 -28.75
C MET A 1 67.19 7.88 -29.39
N LEU A 2 66.50 6.76 -29.54
CA LEU A 2 65.10 6.72 -30.01
C LEU A 2 64.30 5.55 -29.40
N GLU A 3 64.95 4.55 -28.80
CA GLU A 3 64.26 3.43 -28.16
C GLU A 3 63.91 3.66 -26.68
N SER A 4 64.49 4.67 -26.02
CA SER A 4 64.19 4.97 -24.61
C SER A 4 62.93 5.83 -24.41
N MET A 5 62.34 6.36 -25.48
CA MET A 5 61.21 7.31 -25.42
C MET A 5 59.84 6.64 -25.63
N MET A 6 59.79 5.39 -26.10
CA MET A 6 58.53 4.65 -26.32
C MET A 6 58.12 3.74 -25.15
N ARG A 7 59.03 3.45 -24.20
CA ARG A 7 58.71 2.61 -23.03
C ARG A 7 58.08 3.36 -21.87
N MET A 8 58.06 4.70 -21.91
CA MET A 8 57.52 5.54 -20.83
C MET A 8 56.05 5.96 -21.06
N TRP A 9 55.45 5.55 -22.19
CA TRP A 9 54.06 5.85 -22.55
C TRP A 9 53.09 4.67 -22.37
N GLN A 10 53.57 3.52 -21.88
CA GLN A 10 52.71 2.38 -21.52
C GLN A 10 52.52 2.17 -20.01
N VAL A 11 53.04 3.08 -19.17
CA VAL A 11 52.86 3.01 -17.70
C VAL A 11 51.79 4.00 -17.20
N VAL A 12 51.32 4.93 -18.03
CA VAL A 12 50.30 5.93 -17.62
C VAL A 12 48.86 5.45 -17.90
N ILE A 13 48.66 4.48 -18.78
CA ILE A 13 47.31 3.99 -19.14
C ILE A 13 46.80 2.91 -18.16
N GLY A 14 47.71 2.24 -17.42
CA GLY A 14 47.35 1.20 -16.45
C GLY A 14 46.81 1.67 -15.10
N LEU A 15 46.87 2.98 -14.81
CA LEU A 15 46.41 3.56 -13.53
C LEU A 15 45.08 4.30 -13.62
N PHE A 16 44.51 4.45 -14.83
CA PHE A 16 43.17 5.04 -15.01
C PHE A 16 42.04 4.01 -15.06
N PHE A 17 42.35 2.71 -15.13
CA PHE A 17 41.35 1.64 -15.27
C PHE A 17 41.05 0.84 -13.98
N CYS A 18 41.72 1.12 -12.87
CA CYS A 18 41.50 0.45 -11.58
C CYS A 18 40.74 1.29 -10.53
N GLY A 19 40.32 2.51 -10.87
CA GLY A 19 39.75 3.47 -9.90
C GLY A 19 38.24 3.74 -10.00
N LEU A 20 37.52 3.11 -10.95
CA LEU A 20 36.12 3.47 -11.24
C LEU A 20 35.16 2.25 -11.29
N GLY A 21 35.52 1.16 -10.59
CA GLY A 21 34.76 -0.10 -10.62
C GLY A 21 34.14 -0.54 -9.29
N CYS A 22 34.22 0.26 -8.21
CA CYS A 22 33.73 -0.13 -6.88
C CYS A 22 32.63 0.80 -6.31
N CYS A 23 31.80 1.40 -7.17
CA CYS A 23 30.61 2.14 -6.74
C CYS A 23 29.29 1.48 -7.16
N LEU A 24 29.29 0.15 -7.36
CA LEU A 24 28.07 -0.64 -7.44
C LEU A 24 28.01 -1.60 -6.25
N ALA A 25 26.83 -1.64 -5.63
CA ALA A 25 26.45 -2.38 -4.43
C ALA A 25 26.82 -1.75 -3.07
N ALA A 26 26.24 -0.59 -2.80
CA ALA A 26 25.63 -0.36 -1.49
C ALA A 26 24.10 -0.27 -1.67
N GLU A 27 23.49 -1.35 -2.18
CA GLU A 27 22.06 -1.58 -1.97
C GLU A 27 21.89 -2.15 -0.56
N GLY A 28 21.49 -1.30 0.36
CA GLY A 28 21.32 -1.70 1.76
C GLY A 28 21.24 -0.55 2.74
N ASP A 29 20.84 0.65 2.31
CA ASP A 29 20.31 1.62 3.26
C ASP A 29 18.79 1.51 3.15
N GLY A 30 18.24 0.57 3.93
CA GLY A 30 16.79 0.48 4.11
C GLY A 30 16.33 1.84 4.56
N ALA A 31 15.64 2.58 3.69
CA ALA A 31 15.08 3.87 4.03
C ALA A 31 14.33 3.69 5.36
N LYS A 32 14.81 4.36 6.42
CA LYS A 32 14.17 4.28 7.75
C LYS A 32 12.90 5.10 7.72
N PHE A 33 11.93 4.68 6.93
CA PHE A 33 10.59 5.25 6.95
C PHE A 33 9.83 4.70 8.16
N ALA A 34 9.07 5.56 8.81
CA ALA A 34 8.24 5.17 9.93
C ALA A 34 6.92 4.60 9.40
N TYR A 35 6.81 3.27 9.36
CA TYR A 35 5.56 2.59 9.03
C TYR A 35 4.88 2.07 10.30
N LYS A 36 3.60 2.41 10.48
CA LYS A 36 2.73 1.84 11.50
C LYS A 36 1.73 0.91 10.81
N ALA A 37 1.88 -0.39 11.01
CA ALA A 37 0.95 -1.39 10.49
C ALA A 37 -0.50 -1.12 10.94
N PRO A 38 -1.49 -1.49 10.11
CA PRO A 38 -2.87 -1.50 10.55
C PRO A 38 -3.10 -2.67 11.53
N VAL A 39 -3.92 -2.44 12.54
CA VAL A 39 -4.42 -3.49 13.43
C VAL A 39 -5.70 -4.03 12.83
N ILE A 40 -5.63 -5.25 12.31
CA ILE A 40 -6.74 -5.94 11.67
C ILE A 40 -7.39 -6.88 12.68
N GLY A 41 -8.69 -6.71 12.94
CA GLY A 41 -9.49 -7.61 13.77
C GLY A 41 -10.24 -8.67 12.94
N PRO A 42 -11.19 -9.42 13.56
CA PRO A 42 -12.07 -10.30 12.80
C PRO A 42 -12.78 -9.51 11.69
N GLY A 43 -12.93 -10.14 10.52
CA GLY A 43 -13.28 -9.48 9.26
C GLY A 43 -14.48 -8.53 9.40
N LEU A 44 -14.23 -7.22 9.19
CA LEU A 44 -15.25 -6.18 9.18
C LEU A 44 -16.38 -6.46 8.16
N PHE A 45 -16.03 -7.19 7.10
CA PHE A 45 -16.94 -7.63 6.07
C PHE A 45 -17.15 -9.14 6.19
N SER A 46 -18.37 -9.50 6.57
CA SER A 46 -18.85 -10.86 6.77
C SER A 46 -19.40 -11.47 5.46
N ASP A 47 -19.98 -12.66 5.56
CA ASP A 47 -20.65 -13.36 4.46
C ASP A 47 -21.94 -12.65 3.99
N GLU A 48 -22.42 -11.66 4.76
CA GLU A 48 -23.56 -10.81 4.38
C GLU A 48 -23.19 -9.70 3.38
N LEU A 49 -21.89 -9.47 3.14
CA LEU A 49 -21.45 -8.53 2.12
C LEU A 49 -21.95 -9.02 0.75
N GLY A 50 -22.54 -8.12 -0.05
CA GLY A 50 -23.07 -8.41 -1.37
C GLY A 50 -22.02 -8.72 -2.45
N MET A 51 -20.86 -9.25 -2.08
CA MET A 51 -19.76 -9.66 -2.96
C MET A 51 -19.42 -11.12 -2.74
N MET A 52 -19.13 -11.83 -3.82
CA MET A 52 -18.64 -13.20 -3.74
C MET A 52 -17.20 -13.23 -3.20
N ASP A 53 -16.80 -14.29 -2.49
CA ASP A 53 -15.43 -14.42 -1.96
C ASP A 53 -14.35 -14.26 -3.03
N LYS A 54 -14.56 -14.89 -4.20
CA LYS A 54 -13.63 -14.76 -5.33
C LYS A 54 -13.51 -13.32 -5.83
N GLU A 55 -14.63 -12.59 -5.86
CA GLU A 55 -14.64 -11.17 -6.24
C GLU A 55 -13.85 -10.35 -5.20
N ARG A 56 -14.06 -10.61 -3.90
CA ARG A 56 -13.32 -9.95 -2.82
C ARG A 56 -11.82 -10.21 -2.90
N GLU A 57 -11.42 -11.46 -3.18
CA GLU A 57 -10.02 -11.84 -3.37
C GLU A 57 -9.36 -11.10 -4.53
N GLU A 58 -10.06 -10.97 -5.65
CA GLU A 58 -9.58 -10.28 -6.85
C GLU A 58 -9.37 -8.78 -6.59
N TYR A 59 -10.34 -8.10 -5.96
CA TYR A 59 -10.16 -6.71 -5.55
C TYR A 59 -9.03 -6.54 -4.54
N ALA A 60 -8.97 -7.41 -3.52
CA ALA A 60 -7.92 -7.35 -2.50
C ALA A 60 -6.51 -7.48 -3.11
N LEU A 61 -6.34 -8.40 -4.07
CA LEU A 61 -5.06 -8.61 -4.75
C LEU A 61 -4.65 -7.39 -5.58
N ASN A 62 -5.59 -6.85 -6.37
CA ASN A 62 -5.30 -5.72 -7.23
C ASN A 62 -5.05 -4.42 -6.45
N ILE A 63 -5.78 -4.20 -5.36
CA ILE A 63 -5.49 -3.10 -4.42
C ILE A 63 -4.09 -3.26 -3.82
N ALA A 64 -3.72 -4.46 -3.36
CA ALA A 64 -2.40 -4.71 -2.78
C ALA A 64 -1.26 -4.50 -3.80
N ASN A 65 -1.47 -4.89 -5.07
CA ASN A 65 -0.50 -4.66 -6.15
C ASN A 65 -0.32 -3.16 -6.42
N TYR A 66 -1.43 -2.42 -6.57
CA TYR A 66 -1.40 -0.96 -6.76
C TYR A 66 -0.63 -0.26 -5.64
N VAL A 67 -0.93 -0.60 -4.38
CA VAL A 67 -0.30 0.00 -3.21
C VAL A 67 1.20 -0.27 -3.18
N GLY A 68 1.60 -1.52 -3.44
CA GLY A 68 3.02 -1.90 -3.46
C GLY A 68 3.79 -1.08 -4.47
N ASN A 69 3.27 -0.94 -5.69
CA ASN A 69 3.88 -0.15 -6.74
C ASN A 69 3.95 1.33 -6.34
N ARG A 70 2.86 1.88 -5.80
CA ARG A 70 2.81 3.29 -5.38
C ARG A 70 3.82 3.61 -4.28
N ILE A 71 3.99 2.73 -3.29
CA ILE A 71 4.99 2.90 -2.22
C ILE A 71 6.41 2.79 -2.78
N ALA A 72 6.66 1.83 -3.68
CA ALA A 72 7.97 1.64 -4.30
C ALA A 72 8.38 2.87 -5.14
N GLU A 73 7.49 3.35 -6.01
CA GLU A 73 7.69 4.52 -6.87
C GLU A 73 7.96 5.80 -6.07
N SER A 74 7.24 5.98 -4.96
CA SER A 74 7.40 7.12 -4.06
C SER A 74 8.51 6.95 -3.02
N LYS A 75 9.26 5.84 -3.07
CA LYS A 75 10.36 5.51 -2.16
C LYS A 75 9.96 5.56 -0.69
N GLY A 76 8.73 5.14 -0.37
CA GLY A 76 8.22 5.12 1.00
C GLY A 76 7.96 6.50 1.58
N SER A 77 7.47 7.45 0.78
CA SER A 77 7.06 8.77 1.29
C SER A 77 5.98 8.65 2.38
N ALA A 78 5.92 9.58 3.33
CA ALA A 78 4.94 9.54 4.41
C ALA A 78 3.48 9.48 3.91
N GLU A 79 3.18 10.17 2.81
CA GLU A 79 1.88 10.14 2.15
C GLU A 79 1.56 8.75 1.59
N SER A 80 2.50 8.15 0.85
CA SER A 80 2.32 6.81 0.29
C SER A 80 2.15 5.73 1.36
N LEU A 81 2.83 5.87 2.50
CA LEU A 81 2.72 4.95 3.62
C LEU A 81 1.39 5.13 4.36
N THR A 82 0.89 6.36 4.47
CA THR A 82 -0.43 6.65 5.05
C THR A 82 -1.54 6.07 4.18
N GLN A 83 -1.47 6.27 2.87
CA GLN A 83 -2.39 5.64 1.91
C GLN A 83 -2.25 4.12 1.95
N GLY A 84 -1.00 3.63 1.92
CA GLY A 84 -0.68 2.21 1.95
C GLY A 84 -1.25 1.51 3.17
N ARG A 85 -1.13 2.11 4.36
CA ARG A 85 -1.77 1.59 5.59
C ARG A 85 -3.26 1.36 5.41
N ARG A 86 -3.99 2.33 4.85
CA ARG A 86 -5.45 2.25 4.63
C ARG A 86 -5.81 1.14 3.63
N LEU A 87 -5.10 1.09 2.52
CA LEU A 87 -5.40 0.16 1.43
C LEU A 87 -4.93 -1.28 1.70
N ILE A 88 -3.85 -1.45 2.47
CA ILE A 88 -3.45 -2.75 3.03
C ILE A 88 -4.54 -3.27 3.96
N ALA A 89 -5.06 -2.43 4.86
CA ALA A 89 -6.14 -2.82 5.74
C ALA A 89 -7.41 -3.20 4.97
N LEU A 90 -7.80 -2.40 3.97
CA LEU A 90 -8.91 -2.73 3.09
C LEU A 90 -8.72 -4.08 2.39
N SER A 91 -7.52 -4.34 1.86
CA SER A 91 -7.19 -5.62 1.22
C SER A 91 -7.33 -6.81 2.18
N LEU A 92 -6.88 -6.64 3.43
CA LEU A 92 -6.96 -7.69 4.46
C LEU A 92 -8.38 -7.87 5.01
N HIS A 93 -9.23 -6.84 5.01
CA HIS A 93 -10.64 -6.99 5.33
C HIS A 93 -11.45 -7.64 4.20
N LEU A 94 -11.05 -7.44 2.95
CA LEU A 94 -11.66 -8.11 1.81
C LEU A 94 -11.23 -9.59 1.73
N SER A 95 -9.94 -9.86 1.89
CA SER A 95 -9.38 -11.20 1.88
C SER A 95 -8.29 -11.32 2.96
N PRO A 96 -8.61 -11.89 4.15
CA PRO A 96 -7.67 -11.97 5.28
C PRO A 96 -6.40 -12.76 4.99
N ARG A 97 -6.44 -13.66 4.00
CA ARG A 97 -5.31 -14.51 3.59
C ARG A 97 -4.64 -14.01 2.31
N ASN A 98 -4.89 -12.75 1.92
CA ASN A 98 -4.23 -12.15 0.78
C ASN A 98 -2.70 -12.12 0.98
N ARG A 99 -2.00 -13.04 0.33
CA ARG A 99 -0.55 -13.23 0.48
C ARG A 99 0.23 -11.93 0.20
N LYS A 100 -0.18 -11.16 -0.80
CA LYS A 100 0.51 -9.92 -1.20
C LYS A 100 0.41 -8.87 -0.09
N ALA A 101 -0.78 -8.62 0.43
CA ALA A 101 -1.00 -7.67 1.51
C ALA A 101 -0.29 -8.07 2.81
N VAL A 102 -0.34 -9.36 3.18
CA VAL A 102 0.34 -9.88 4.37
C VAL A 102 1.86 -9.71 4.28
N VAL A 103 2.47 -10.12 3.17
CA VAL A 103 3.92 -10.02 2.98
C VAL A 103 4.36 -8.56 2.92
N MET A 104 3.62 -7.72 2.19
CA MET A 104 3.94 -6.29 2.08
C MET A 104 3.85 -5.60 3.44
N ASN A 105 2.81 -5.86 4.23
CA ASN A 105 2.68 -5.29 5.57
C ASN A 105 3.91 -5.65 6.44
N TYR A 106 4.31 -6.92 6.44
CA TYR A 106 5.50 -7.38 7.15
C TYR A 106 6.79 -6.69 6.66
N GLN A 107 6.97 -6.57 5.34
CA GLN A 107 8.14 -5.91 4.76
C GLN A 107 8.23 -4.44 5.21
N LEU A 108 7.12 -3.70 5.14
CA LEU A 108 7.06 -2.31 5.54
C LEU A 108 7.36 -2.12 7.04
N GLU A 109 6.87 -3.02 7.90
CA GLU A 109 7.23 -3.03 9.32
C GLU A 109 8.73 -3.24 9.57
N LYS A 110 9.42 -3.93 8.65
CA LYS A 110 10.88 -4.11 8.70
C LYS A 110 11.65 -3.00 7.98
N GLY A 111 10.98 -1.96 7.49
CA GLY A 111 11.61 -0.88 6.72
C GLY A 111 12.07 -1.33 5.33
N ILE A 112 11.49 -2.39 4.79
CA ILE A 112 11.80 -2.93 3.46
C ILE A 112 10.76 -2.41 2.48
N LEU A 113 11.23 -1.74 1.43
CA LEU A 113 10.33 -1.29 0.35
C LEU A 113 9.85 -2.49 -0.48
N PRO A 114 8.57 -2.50 -0.88
CA PRO A 114 8.06 -3.51 -1.81
C PRO A 114 8.73 -3.36 -3.17
N GLN A 115 8.79 -4.46 -3.92
CA GLN A 115 9.20 -4.45 -5.32
C GLN A 115 8.01 -4.12 -6.21
N ILE A 116 8.28 -3.37 -7.28
CA ILE A 116 7.31 -3.12 -8.34
C ILE A 116 6.96 -4.46 -9.00
N VAL A 117 5.67 -4.69 -9.20
CA VAL A 117 5.14 -5.86 -9.90
C VAL A 117 4.22 -5.44 -11.02
N ASP A 118 4.15 -6.24 -12.06
CA ASP A 118 3.12 -6.10 -13.07
C ASP A 118 1.78 -6.51 -12.44
N GLY A 119 0.82 -5.58 -12.42
CA GLY A 119 -0.55 -5.83 -11.98
C GLY A 119 -1.44 -6.22 -13.15
N ASP A 120 -2.57 -6.88 -12.86
CA ASP A 120 -3.55 -7.26 -13.89
C ASP A 120 -4.25 -6.03 -14.51
N TYR A 121 -4.24 -4.90 -13.79
CA TYR A 121 -4.86 -3.65 -14.20
C TYR A 121 -3.91 -2.46 -14.02
N SER A 122 -4.04 -1.47 -14.91
CA SER A 122 -3.51 -0.13 -14.66
C SER A 122 -4.28 0.54 -13.52
N ALA A 123 -3.70 1.59 -12.93
CA ALA A 123 -4.37 2.36 -11.87
C ALA A 123 -5.72 2.93 -12.33
N GLU A 124 -5.80 3.44 -13.56
CA GLU A 124 -7.02 4.02 -14.12
C GLU A 124 -8.09 2.96 -14.36
N VAL A 125 -7.70 1.75 -14.77
CA VAL A 125 -8.64 0.64 -14.96
C VAL A 125 -9.16 0.17 -13.60
N LEU A 126 -8.28 -0.02 -12.61
CA LEU A 126 -8.68 -0.42 -11.27
C LEU A 126 -9.59 0.64 -10.60
N ALA A 127 -9.28 1.93 -10.78
CA ALA A 127 -10.11 3.02 -10.28
C ALA A 127 -11.54 2.94 -10.83
N ARG A 128 -11.70 2.71 -12.14
CA ARG A 128 -13.03 2.53 -12.76
C ARG A 128 -13.75 1.29 -12.23
N LEU A 129 -13.05 0.17 -12.07
CA LEU A 129 -13.63 -1.06 -11.51
C LEU A 129 -14.13 -0.85 -10.08
N LEU A 130 -13.34 -0.14 -9.24
CA LEU A 130 -13.72 0.22 -7.88
C LEU A 130 -14.91 1.18 -7.88
N LEU A 131 -14.92 2.22 -8.72
CA LEU A 131 -16.04 3.15 -8.81
C LEU A 131 -17.33 2.42 -9.17
N THR A 132 -17.33 1.63 -10.26
CA THR A 132 -18.52 0.90 -10.72
C THR A 132 -19.02 -0.05 -9.65
N ARG A 133 -18.12 -0.83 -9.02
CA ARG A 133 -18.54 -1.76 -7.98
C ARG A 133 -19.01 -1.05 -6.72
N GLY A 134 -18.35 0.03 -6.33
CA GLY A 134 -18.75 0.85 -5.20
C GLY A 134 -20.17 1.41 -5.37
N GLN A 135 -20.49 1.92 -6.56
CA GLN A 135 -21.84 2.38 -6.89
C GLN A 135 -22.89 1.26 -6.84
N LEU A 136 -22.54 0.02 -7.20
CA LEU A 136 -23.45 -1.12 -7.07
C LEU A 136 -23.69 -1.50 -5.60
N LEU A 137 -22.64 -1.50 -4.78
CA LEU A 137 -22.73 -1.74 -3.34
C LEU A 137 -23.61 -0.69 -2.64
N LEU A 138 -23.45 0.59 -3.03
CA LEU A 138 -24.25 1.70 -2.51
C LEU A 138 -25.75 1.61 -2.83
N LYS A 139 -26.16 0.76 -3.77
CA LYS A 139 -27.59 0.49 -4.03
C LYS A 139 -28.19 -0.56 -3.10
N GLN A 140 -27.36 -1.26 -2.32
CA GLN A 140 -27.80 -2.30 -1.40
C GLN A 140 -28.14 -1.71 -0.03
N ALA A 141 -29.11 -2.28 0.68
CA ALA A 141 -29.57 -1.72 1.97
C ALA A 141 -28.69 -2.08 3.17
N ASN A 142 -27.69 -2.96 2.98
CA ASN A 142 -26.83 -3.48 4.05
C ASN A 142 -25.70 -2.50 4.40
N GLU A 143 -25.42 -2.33 5.69
CA GLU A 143 -24.42 -1.38 6.19
C GLU A 143 -22.99 -1.72 5.75
N GLN A 144 -22.64 -3.00 5.64
CA GLN A 144 -21.32 -3.43 5.17
C GLN A 144 -21.10 -3.05 3.70
N ASP A 145 -22.14 -3.22 2.87
CA ASP A 145 -22.10 -2.81 1.46
C ASP A 145 -22.03 -1.29 1.33
N GLN A 146 -22.79 -0.55 2.14
CA GLN A 146 -22.69 0.90 2.19
C GLN A 146 -21.28 1.36 2.58
N LEU A 147 -20.69 0.77 3.62
CA LEU A 147 -19.33 1.12 4.05
C LEU A 147 -18.29 0.82 2.98
N LEU A 148 -18.30 -0.40 2.44
CA LEU A 148 -17.34 -0.81 1.42
C LEU A 148 -17.52 -0.01 0.12
N GLY A 149 -18.77 0.25 -0.28
CA GLY A 149 -19.08 1.04 -1.46
C GLY A 149 -18.51 2.45 -1.36
N ARG A 150 -18.64 3.09 -0.20
CA ARG A 150 -18.01 4.39 0.07
C ARG A 150 -16.49 4.31 0.03
N CYS A 151 -15.90 3.28 0.64
CA CYS A 151 -14.44 3.05 0.57
C CYS A 151 -13.96 2.93 -0.88
N PHE A 152 -14.65 2.16 -1.72
CA PHE A 152 -14.28 1.98 -3.12
C PHE A 152 -14.39 3.27 -3.93
N VAL A 153 -15.43 4.07 -3.72
CA VAL A 153 -15.58 5.36 -4.42
C VAL A 153 -14.49 6.35 -4.00
N GLU A 154 -14.19 6.46 -2.69
CA GLU A 154 -13.12 7.35 -2.21
C GLU A 154 -11.75 6.92 -2.77
N VAL A 155 -11.46 5.61 -2.77
CA VAL A 155 -10.21 5.08 -3.32
C VAL A 155 -10.12 5.26 -4.84
N ALA A 156 -11.22 5.10 -5.58
CA ALA A 156 -11.25 5.35 -7.01
C ALA A 156 -10.90 6.81 -7.35
N ALA A 157 -11.41 7.78 -6.59
CA ALA A 157 -11.10 9.20 -6.76
C ALA A 157 -9.64 9.52 -6.39
N GLU A 158 -9.08 8.87 -5.36
CA GLU A 158 -7.66 9.01 -5.01
C GLU A 158 -6.73 8.39 -6.06
N MET A 159 -7.12 7.26 -6.66
CA MET A 159 -6.33 6.55 -7.67
C MET A 159 -6.28 7.29 -9.01
N ASP A 160 -7.40 7.84 -9.46
CA ASP A 160 -7.53 8.56 -10.72
C ASP A 160 -8.24 9.91 -10.51
N PRO A 161 -7.53 10.93 -10.01
CA PRO A 161 -8.11 12.25 -9.75
C PRO A 161 -8.47 13.03 -11.03
N ARG A 162 -8.14 12.50 -12.21
CA ARG A 162 -8.55 13.08 -13.51
C ARG A 162 -9.89 12.53 -13.99
N ASN A 163 -10.39 11.47 -13.37
CA ASN A 163 -11.70 10.93 -13.66
C ASN A 163 -12.77 11.74 -12.91
N GLU A 164 -13.45 12.62 -13.66
CA GLU A 164 -14.50 13.49 -13.13
C GLU A 164 -15.62 12.70 -12.44
N ASP A 165 -16.00 11.52 -12.95
CA ASP A 165 -17.07 10.71 -12.36
C ASP A 165 -16.67 10.17 -10.98
N SER A 166 -15.42 9.68 -10.84
CA SER A 166 -14.90 9.20 -9.55
C SER A 166 -14.86 10.32 -8.51
N VAL A 167 -14.30 11.47 -8.91
CA VAL A 167 -14.17 12.63 -8.03
C VAL A 167 -15.54 13.16 -7.63
N TYR A 168 -16.45 13.33 -8.59
CA TYR A 168 -17.80 13.80 -8.32
C TYR A 168 -18.55 12.86 -7.37
N ALA A 169 -18.52 11.55 -7.62
CA ALA A 169 -19.18 10.57 -6.74
C ALA A 169 -18.60 10.59 -5.31
N SER A 170 -17.27 10.68 -5.17
CA SER A 170 -16.62 10.76 -3.87
C SER A 170 -16.99 12.04 -3.11
N GLU A 171 -17.00 13.18 -3.81
CA GLU A 171 -17.36 14.46 -3.20
C GLU A 171 -18.84 14.52 -2.81
N LEU A 172 -19.75 13.97 -3.62
CA LEU A 172 -21.17 13.85 -3.23
C LEU A 172 -21.33 13.01 -1.95
N LEU A 173 -20.71 11.84 -1.86
CA LEU A 173 -20.76 11.01 -0.65
C LEU A 173 -20.16 11.72 0.57
N ARG A 174 -19.18 12.61 0.38
CA ARG A 174 -18.61 13.43 1.46
C ARG A 174 -19.52 14.57 1.90
N LEU A 175 -20.40 15.06 1.03
CA LEU A 175 -21.41 16.06 1.36
C LEU A 175 -22.62 15.42 2.05
N ASP A 176 -23.07 14.27 1.53
CA ASP A 176 -24.25 13.55 2.03
C ASP A 176 -23.96 12.79 3.33
N ASN A 177 -22.71 12.37 3.53
CA ASN A 177 -22.27 11.62 4.71
C ASN A 177 -21.02 12.26 5.34
N LYS A 178 -20.77 11.95 6.62
CA LYS A 178 -19.48 12.28 7.24
C LYS A 178 -18.35 11.52 6.55
N LYS A 179 -17.19 12.15 6.36
CA LYS A 179 -15.97 11.52 5.81
C LYS A 179 -15.72 10.14 6.45
N ILE A 180 -15.30 9.16 5.64
CA ILE A 180 -15.01 7.81 6.12
C ILE A 180 -13.92 7.87 7.19
N SER A 181 -14.22 7.31 8.36
CA SER A 181 -13.21 7.12 9.39
C SER A 181 -12.41 5.87 9.08
N TRP A 182 -11.29 6.02 8.37
CA TRP A 182 -10.39 4.91 8.03
C TRP A 182 -9.79 4.20 9.26
N GLN A 183 -9.88 4.81 10.44
CA GLN A 183 -9.52 4.16 11.71
C GLN A 183 -10.40 2.93 12.00
N LEU A 184 -11.63 2.89 11.47
CA LEU A 184 -12.50 1.72 11.56
C LEU A 184 -11.89 0.48 10.90
N LEU A 185 -11.09 0.66 9.84
CA LEU A 185 -10.41 -0.43 9.13
C LEU A 185 -8.98 -0.65 9.65
N THR A 186 -8.33 0.41 10.15
CA THR A 186 -6.88 0.38 10.40
C THR A 186 -6.51 0.25 11.88
N ASP A 187 -7.45 0.47 12.80
CA ASP A 187 -7.22 0.47 14.25
C ASP A 187 -8.33 -0.33 14.96
N VAL A 188 -8.59 -1.57 14.52
CA VAL A 188 -9.64 -2.41 15.11
C VAL A 188 -9.30 -2.73 16.56
N LYS A 189 -10.22 -2.44 17.47
CA LYS A 189 -10.06 -2.77 18.90
C LYS A 189 -10.23 -4.27 19.09
N ILE A 190 -9.17 -4.94 19.54
CA ILE A 190 -9.22 -6.34 19.93
C ILE A 190 -9.53 -6.37 21.43
N GLU A 191 -10.77 -6.73 21.79
CA GLU A 191 -11.12 -6.97 23.19
C GLU A 191 -10.30 -8.16 23.72
N GLY A 192 -9.46 -7.92 24.73
CA GLY A 192 -8.59 -8.94 25.35
C GLY A 192 -7.08 -8.65 25.33
N LEU A 193 -6.63 -7.56 24.70
CA LEU A 193 -5.24 -7.06 24.75
C LEU A 193 -5.14 -5.67 25.39
N THR A 194 -6.00 -5.37 26.37
CA THR A 194 -5.72 -4.29 27.32
C THR A 194 -4.71 -4.83 28.33
N GLU A 195 -3.49 -4.30 28.28
CA GLU A 195 -2.46 -4.51 29.29
C GLU A 195 -3.06 -4.41 30.69
N GLU A 196 -2.79 -5.41 31.52
CA GLU A 196 -3.11 -5.41 32.93
C GLU A 196 -2.55 -4.14 33.58
N GLU A 197 -3.44 -3.21 33.93
CA GLU A 197 -3.14 -2.14 34.87
C GLU A 197 -2.77 -2.81 36.21
N LYS A 198 -1.47 -3.01 36.44
CA LYS A 198 -0.98 -3.58 37.71
C LYS A 198 -1.42 -2.66 38.85
N PRO A 199 -2.23 -3.11 39.82
CA PRO A 199 -2.53 -2.30 40.98
C PRO A 199 -1.26 -2.19 41.83
N ASN A 200 -0.68 -1.00 41.83
CA ASN A 200 0.42 -0.64 42.71
C ASN A 200 -0.11 -0.57 44.15
N LYS A 201 -0.15 -1.71 44.84
CA LYS A 201 -0.22 -1.77 46.30
C LYS A 201 1.20 -1.84 46.84
N LYS A 202 1.61 -0.77 47.52
CA LYS A 202 2.76 -0.79 48.43
C LYS A 202 2.30 -0.57 49.88
N PRO A 203 3.08 -1.10 50.84
CA PRO A 203 2.63 -1.56 52.16
C PRO A 203 2.23 -0.45 53.12
#